data_AF-A0A3B4UCY5-F1
#
_entry.id   AF-A0A3B4UCY5-F1
#
_cell.length_a   1.000
_cell.length_b   1.000
_cell.length_c   1.000
_cell.angle_alpha   90.00
_cell.angle_beta   90.00
_cell.angle_gamma   90.00
#
_symmetry.space_group_name_H-M   'P 1'
#
loop_
_entity.id
_entity.type
_entity.pdbx_description
1 polymer ?
#
loop_
_entity_poly.entity_id
_entity_poly.type
_entity_poly.pdbx_seq_one_letter_code
_entity_poly.pdbx_strand_id
1 'polypeptide(L)'
;LSVTWTEAQHYCREKHTDLVTIEGADDLSRLNRPSPSTEWSWIGLNDDPKSWKGVMGNDTNSWRWSATGETSETDYHNWYSDQPNDIGNQACLYIYIDGRWLDDPCQSKLSFVCFNTNPPGKRTYTAINNPLTWKDAQTYCRTYHTDLAMIENAQESRNVTSVMSEHYSWIGLYREPWKWSNNSRSSFRNWRSGEPNNYGG
;
A
#
# COMPACT_ATOMS: atom_id res chain seq x y z
N LEU A 1 22.15 -19.33 -15.87
CA LEU A 1 21.89 -19.39 -14.42
C LEU A 1 20.92 -18.27 -14.10
N SER A 2 19.73 -18.60 -13.62
CA SER A 2 18.78 -17.61 -13.10
C SER A 2 19.16 -17.33 -11.64
N VAL A 3 19.20 -16.06 -11.23
CA VAL A 3 19.49 -15.64 -9.85
C VAL A 3 18.25 -14.96 -9.26
N THR A 4 18.10 -15.02 -7.95
CA THR A 4 17.07 -14.26 -7.22
C THR A 4 17.35 -12.76 -7.28
N TRP A 5 16.33 -11.95 -6.98
CA TRP A 5 16.48 -10.49 -6.90
C TRP A 5 17.57 -10.09 -5.89
N THR A 6 17.57 -10.71 -4.71
CA THR A 6 18.54 -10.45 -3.64
C THR A 6 19.97 -10.78 -4.06
N GLU A 7 20.17 -11.91 -4.74
CA GLU A 7 21.50 -12.29 -5.28
C GLU A 7 21.98 -11.30 -6.35
N ALA A 8 21.08 -10.86 -7.24
CA ALA A 8 21.41 -9.85 -8.25
C ALA A 8 21.76 -8.49 -7.62
N GLN A 9 21.00 -8.06 -6.62
CA GLN A 9 21.27 -6.83 -5.87
C GLN A 9 22.63 -6.89 -5.18
N HIS A 10 22.90 -7.99 -4.47
CA HIS A 10 24.18 -8.19 -3.80
C HIS A 10 25.34 -8.10 -4.78
N TYR A 11 25.27 -8.83 -5.89
CA TYR A 11 26.28 -8.79 -6.94
C TYR A 11 26.49 -7.36 -7.48
N CYS A 12 25.41 -6.63 -7.77
CA CYS A 12 25.50 -5.25 -8.24
C CYS A 12 26.11 -4.31 -7.19
N ARG A 13 25.85 -4.49 -5.89
CA ARG A 13 26.47 -3.70 -4.82
C ARG A 13 27.94 -4.06 -4.59
N GLU A 14 28.35 -5.30 -4.88
CA GLU A 14 29.75 -5.70 -4.80
C GLU A 14 30.60 -5.21 -5.98
N LYS A 15 30.01 -5.09 -7.17
CA LYS A 15 30.73 -4.78 -8.42
C LYS A 15 30.43 -3.39 -8.99
N HIS A 16 29.32 -2.79 -8.60
CA HIS A 16 28.77 -1.53 -9.10
C HIS A 16 28.09 -0.77 -7.95
N THR A 17 27.22 0.20 -8.24
CA THR A 17 26.49 0.97 -7.22
C THR A 17 25.32 0.18 -6.61
N ASP A 18 24.36 -0.22 -7.45
CA ASP A 18 23.17 -1.00 -7.09
C ASP A 18 22.52 -1.50 -8.40
N LEU A 19 21.41 -2.23 -8.31
CA LEU A 19 20.50 -2.44 -9.42
C LEU A 19 19.95 -1.09 -9.93
N VAL A 20 19.61 -1.05 -11.22
CA VAL A 20 19.19 0.20 -11.87
C VAL A 20 17.88 0.74 -11.29
N THR A 21 17.88 2.05 -11.02
CA THR A 21 16.67 2.83 -10.73
C THR A 21 16.23 3.53 -12.01
N ILE A 22 14.93 3.52 -12.28
CA ILE A 22 14.37 4.16 -13.47
C ILE A 22 13.52 5.33 -12.99
N GLU A 23 13.90 6.56 -13.35
CA GLU A 23 13.21 7.78 -12.94
C GLU A 23 12.26 8.28 -14.02
N GLY A 24 12.45 7.84 -15.27
CA GLY A 24 11.58 8.20 -16.39
C GLY A 24 11.86 7.42 -17.66
N ALA A 25 11.15 7.79 -18.74
CA ALA A 25 11.30 7.14 -20.04
C ALA A 25 12.71 7.29 -20.64
N ASP A 26 13.41 8.39 -20.34
CA ASP A 26 14.77 8.63 -20.82
C ASP A 26 15.75 7.60 -20.25
N ASP A 27 15.59 7.19 -18.99
CA ASP A 27 16.42 6.14 -18.39
C ASP A 27 16.21 4.80 -19.06
N LEU A 28 14.96 4.46 -19.43
CA LEU A 28 14.66 3.24 -20.19
C LEU A 28 15.38 3.22 -21.55
N SER A 29 15.44 4.37 -22.23
CA SER A 29 16.08 4.50 -23.53
C SER A 29 17.61 4.30 -23.47
N ARG A 30 18.20 4.56 -22.30
CA ARG A 30 19.64 4.45 -22.03
C ARG A 30 20.07 3.05 -21.58
N LEU A 31 19.12 2.14 -21.32
CA LEU A 31 19.42 0.77 -20.96
C LEU A 31 20.06 0.03 -22.15
N ASN A 32 21.38 -0.13 -22.11
CA ASN A 32 22.10 -0.91 -23.10
C ASN A 32 21.77 -2.40 -22.91
N ARG A 33 21.08 -3.01 -23.88
CA ARG A 33 20.74 -4.45 -23.86
C ARG A 33 21.86 -5.24 -24.54
N PRO A 34 22.71 -5.97 -23.80
CA PRO A 34 23.89 -6.61 -24.37
C PRO A 34 23.54 -7.77 -25.33
N SER A 35 22.33 -8.33 -25.24
CA SER A 35 21.84 -9.39 -26.14
C SER A 35 20.30 -9.39 -26.22
N PRO A 36 19.70 -9.70 -27.39
CA PRO A 36 18.27 -9.96 -27.51
C PRO A 36 17.80 -11.26 -26.82
N SER A 37 18.72 -12.10 -26.33
CA SER A 37 18.42 -13.40 -25.71
C SER A 37 18.20 -13.38 -24.20
N THR A 38 18.38 -12.24 -23.52
CA THR A 38 17.99 -12.12 -22.10
C THR A 38 16.50 -11.86 -22.03
N GLU A 39 15.73 -12.90 -21.68
CA GLU A 39 14.27 -12.83 -21.57
C GLU A 39 13.82 -11.83 -20.48
N TRP A 40 14.52 -11.79 -19.34
CA TRP A 40 14.21 -10.92 -18.21
C TRP A 40 15.49 -10.53 -17.45
N SER A 41 15.51 -9.30 -16.92
CA SER A 41 16.59 -8.78 -16.06
C SER A 41 15.99 -8.10 -14.83
N TRP A 42 16.60 -8.32 -13.66
CA TRP A 42 16.23 -7.60 -12.44
C TRP A 42 16.55 -6.10 -12.54
N ILE A 43 15.66 -5.28 -12.01
CA ILE A 43 15.86 -3.84 -11.76
C ILE A 43 15.78 -3.57 -10.25
N GLY A 44 16.11 -2.36 -9.81
CA GLY A 44 16.12 -2.01 -8.40
C GLY A 44 14.75 -1.97 -7.72
N LEU A 45 13.66 -1.99 -8.48
CA LEU A 45 12.31 -2.01 -7.93
C LEU A 45 12.03 -3.40 -7.34
N ASN A 46 11.67 -3.44 -6.07
CA ASN A 46 11.30 -4.65 -5.35
C ASN A 46 10.10 -4.40 -4.44
N ASP A 47 9.42 -5.49 -4.14
CA ASP A 47 8.47 -5.59 -3.06
C ASP A 47 8.97 -6.70 -2.10
N ASP A 48 9.07 -6.40 -0.81
CA ASP A 48 9.41 -7.39 0.21
C ASP A 48 8.15 -7.83 0.96
N PRO A 49 7.55 -8.98 0.63
CA PRO A 49 6.31 -9.44 1.26
C PRO A 49 6.44 -9.74 2.76
N LYS A 50 7.66 -9.81 3.32
CA LYS A 50 7.90 -10.07 4.75
C LYS A 50 8.05 -8.80 5.58
N SER A 51 8.28 -7.64 4.97
CA SER A 51 8.55 -6.40 5.71
C SER A 51 7.32 -5.76 6.36
N TRP A 52 6.10 -6.15 5.97
CA TRP A 52 4.86 -5.46 6.34
C TRP A 52 3.76 -6.36 6.93
N LYS A 53 3.86 -7.69 6.79
CA LYS A 53 2.80 -8.65 7.20
C LYS A 53 2.52 -8.72 8.70
N GLY A 54 3.27 -7.99 9.53
CA GLY A 54 3.07 -7.97 10.99
C GLY A 54 3.55 -6.69 11.67
N VAL A 55 3.74 -5.61 10.91
CA VAL A 55 4.28 -4.34 11.42
C VAL A 55 3.56 -3.17 10.76
N MET A 56 3.16 -2.20 11.58
CA MET A 56 2.56 -0.92 11.16
C MET A 56 3.59 0.22 11.09
N GLY A 57 4.85 -0.06 11.42
CA GLY A 57 5.92 0.91 11.64
C GLY A 57 6.78 1.25 10.41
N ASN A 58 7.80 2.09 10.65
CA ASN A 58 8.68 2.91 9.78
C ASN A 58 9.38 2.25 8.56
N ASP A 59 9.03 1.03 8.15
CA ASP A 59 9.59 0.50 6.92
C ASP A 59 9.04 1.23 5.68
N THR A 60 9.87 1.39 4.65
CA THR A 60 9.46 2.08 3.42
C THR A 60 8.34 1.33 2.70
N ASN A 61 8.37 0.00 2.77
CA ASN A 61 7.32 -0.92 2.33
C ASN A 61 6.46 -1.31 3.55
N SER A 62 5.58 -0.41 3.96
CA SER A 62 4.71 -0.55 5.13
C SER A 62 3.34 0.09 4.87
N TRP A 63 2.44 -0.08 5.83
CA TRP A 63 1.10 0.51 5.83
C TRP A 63 1.16 1.99 6.19
N ARG A 64 0.41 2.81 5.45
CA ARG A 64 0.36 4.27 5.61
C ARG A 64 -1.08 4.76 5.68
N TRP A 65 -1.30 5.78 6.49
CA TRP A 65 -2.58 6.47 6.50
C TRP A 65 -2.67 7.45 5.34
N SER A 66 -3.77 7.38 4.60
CA SER A 66 -4.08 8.29 3.49
C SER A 66 -4.04 9.76 3.90
N ALA A 67 -4.45 10.06 5.13
CA ALA A 67 -4.53 11.42 5.66
C ALA A 67 -3.15 12.07 5.88
N THR A 68 -2.14 11.28 6.25
CA THR A 68 -0.80 11.79 6.62
C THR A 68 0.29 11.40 5.61
N GLY A 69 0.11 10.28 4.90
CA GLY A 69 1.17 9.64 4.13
C GLY A 69 2.20 8.88 4.99
N GLU A 70 1.99 8.85 6.31
CA GLU A 70 2.92 8.28 7.29
C GLU A 70 2.41 6.95 7.84
N THR A 71 3.34 6.18 8.41
CA THR A 71 3.06 4.95 9.17
C THR A 71 2.31 5.26 10.47
N SER A 72 1.77 4.24 11.14
CA SER A 72 1.07 4.44 12.41
C SER A 72 2.00 5.06 13.47
N GLU A 73 1.47 6.00 14.26
CA GLU A 73 2.20 6.63 15.37
C GLU A 73 2.17 5.77 16.65
N THR A 74 1.24 4.81 16.71
CA THR A 74 0.91 4.04 17.91
C THR A 74 1.18 2.54 17.76
N ASP A 75 1.58 2.10 16.56
CA ASP A 75 1.65 0.71 16.13
C ASP A 75 0.31 -0.06 16.30
N TYR A 76 -0.81 0.64 16.48
CA TYR A 76 -2.12 0.01 16.67
C TYR A 76 -2.54 -0.72 15.39
N HIS A 77 -2.91 -1.99 15.55
CA HIS A 77 -3.55 -2.79 14.51
C HIS A 77 -4.53 -3.79 15.08
N ASN A 78 -5.49 -4.20 14.26
CA ASN A 78 -6.47 -5.22 14.64
C ASN A 78 -6.74 -6.20 13.48
N TRP A 79 -5.69 -6.82 12.96
CA TRP A 79 -5.79 -7.78 11.85
C TRP A 79 -6.76 -8.92 12.14
N TYR A 80 -7.53 -9.33 11.13
CA TYR A 80 -8.23 -10.60 11.16
C TYR A 80 -7.21 -11.75 11.15
N SER A 81 -7.62 -12.96 11.58
CA SER A 81 -6.73 -14.14 11.53
C SER A 81 -6.17 -14.31 10.12
N ASP A 82 -4.85 -14.55 10.04
CA ASP A 82 -4.13 -14.78 8.78
C ASP A 82 -4.13 -13.59 7.80
N GLN A 83 -4.42 -12.38 8.31
CA GLN A 83 -4.30 -11.12 7.56
C GLN A 83 -3.10 -10.30 8.05
N PRO A 84 -2.55 -9.44 7.17
CA PRO A 84 -2.88 -9.32 5.75
C PRO A 84 -2.22 -10.41 4.90
N ASN A 85 -2.89 -10.88 3.84
CA ASN A 85 -2.46 -12.06 3.09
C ASN A 85 -1.89 -11.78 1.68
N ASP A 86 -2.03 -10.56 1.16
CA ASP A 86 -1.55 -10.11 -0.16
C ASP A 86 -2.01 -10.94 -1.36
N ILE A 87 -3.20 -11.53 -1.30
CA ILE A 87 -3.68 -12.38 -2.39
C ILE A 87 -4.09 -11.49 -3.57
N GLY A 88 -3.18 -11.29 -4.53
CA GLY A 88 -3.45 -10.55 -5.76
C GLY A 88 -3.30 -9.03 -5.65
N ASN A 89 -2.25 -8.56 -4.97
CA ASN A 89 -1.90 -7.14 -4.84
C ASN A 89 -2.97 -6.35 -4.04
N GLN A 90 -3.27 -6.85 -2.86
CA GLN A 90 -4.26 -6.28 -1.94
C GLN A 90 -3.61 -5.16 -1.13
N ALA A 91 -3.53 -3.98 -1.74
CA ALA A 91 -2.84 -2.82 -1.16
C ALA A 91 -3.77 -1.85 -0.41
N CYS A 92 -5.07 -2.15 -0.27
CA CYS A 92 -6.04 -1.27 0.37
C CYS A 92 -6.81 -2.00 1.47
N LEU A 93 -7.08 -1.31 2.58
CA LEU A 93 -7.59 -1.95 3.78
C LEU A 93 -9.04 -1.57 4.08
N TYR A 94 -9.82 -2.58 4.46
CA TYR A 94 -11.15 -2.39 4.99
C TYR A 94 -11.27 -2.92 6.42
N ILE A 95 -12.22 -2.36 7.15
CA ILE A 95 -12.59 -2.77 8.51
C ILE A 95 -13.89 -3.57 8.46
N TYR A 96 -13.95 -4.67 9.18
CA TYR A 96 -15.16 -5.44 9.44
C TYR A 96 -15.91 -4.85 10.64
N ILE A 97 -17.22 -5.08 10.74
CA ILE A 97 -18.07 -4.45 11.76
C ILE A 97 -17.68 -4.77 13.22
N ASP A 98 -16.91 -5.84 13.46
CA ASP A 98 -16.35 -6.17 14.77
C ASP A 98 -14.99 -5.49 15.07
N GLY A 99 -14.52 -4.65 14.15
CA GLY A 99 -13.29 -3.87 14.24
C GLY A 99 -12.07 -4.53 13.63
N ARG A 100 -12.16 -5.75 13.10
CA ARG A 100 -11.00 -6.46 12.50
C ARG A 100 -10.68 -5.98 11.09
N TRP A 101 -9.40 -6.04 10.72
CA TRP A 101 -8.85 -5.47 9.49
C TRP A 101 -8.48 -6.55 8.48
N LEU A 102 -8.76 -6.29 7.21
CA LEU A 102 -8.45 -7.15 6.07
C LEU A 102 -7.98 -6.30 4.88
N ASP A 103 -7.07 -6.83 4.09
CA ASP A 103 -6.63 -6.23 2.83
C ASP A 103 -7.48 -6.73 1.63
N ASP A 104 -7.67 -5.87 0.64
CA ASP A 104 -8.40 -6.16 -0.59
C ASP A 104 -7.84 -5.35 -1.78
N PRO A 105 -8.05 -5.75 -3.05
CA PRO A 105 -7.61 -4.95 -4.18
C PRO A 105 -8.28 -3.58 -4.14
N CYS A 106 -7.50 -2.52 -4.32
CA CYS A 106 -7.99 -1.14 -4.26
C CYS A 106 -9.12 -0.81 -5.26
N GLN A 107 -9.33 -1.67 -6.26
CA GLN A 107 -10.37 -1.56 -7.29
C GLN A 107 -11.73 -2.15 -6.87
N SER A 108 -11.79 -2.91 -5.78
CA SER A 108 -13.05 -3.38 -5.20
C SER A 108 -13.92 -2.20 -4.79
N LYS A 109 -15.25 -2.37 -4.88
CA LYS A 109 -16.21 -1.33 -4.49
C LYS A 109 -16.87 -1.67 -3.16
N LEU A 110 -16.55 -0.90 -2.12
CA LEU A 110 -17.10 -1.06 -0.77
C LEU A 110 -17.67 0.27 -0.28
N SER A 111 -18.58 0.21 0.69
CA SER A 111 -18.88 1.37 1.54
C SER A 111 -17.60 1.83 2.24
N PHE A 112 -17.62 3.04 2.79
CA PHE A 112 -16.39 3.63 3.34
C PHE A 112 -16.71 4.55 4.51
N VAL A 113 -15.73 4.74 5.39
CA VAL A 113 -15.87 5.64 6.53
C VAL A 113 -14.93 6.83 6.33
N CYS A 114 -15.48 8.04 6.36
CA CYS A 114 -14.70 9.28 6.39
C CYS A 114 -14.50 9.73 7.84
N PHE A 115 -13.46 10.54 8.08
CA PHE A 115 -13.33 11.26 9.35
C PHE A 115 -13.21 12.78 9.15
N ASN A 116 -13.53 13.52 10.21
CA ASN A 116 -13.28 14.95 10.34
C ASN A 116 -12.44 15.23 11.58
N THR A 117 -11.60 16.28 11.53
CA THR A 117 -10.83 16.80 12.68
C THR A 117 -11.36 18.12 13.22
N ASN A 118 -12.64 18.42 12.97
CA ASN A 118 -13.32 19.59 13.51
C ASN A 118 -14.37 19.13 14.54
N PRO A 119 -14.23 19.46 15.84
CA PRO A 119 -13.24 20.35 16.44
C PRO A 119 -11.81 19.75 16.51
N PRO A 120 -10.75 20.60 16.55
CA PRO A 120 -9.36 20.16 16.65
C PRO A 120 -9.13 19.22 17.83
N GLY A 121 -8.26 18.23 17.65
CA GLY A 121 -7.91 17.25 18.69
C GLY A 121 -8.92 16.11 18.88
N LYS A 122 -9.99 16.06 18.07
CA LYS A 122 -10.93 14.93 18.07
C LYS A 122 -11.30 14.50 16.66
N ARG A 123 -11.16 13.20 16.36
CA ARG A 123 -11.70 12.59 15.14
C ARG A 123 -13.18 12.24 15.34
N THR A 124 -14.01 12.65 14.39
CA THR A 124 -15.41 12.20 14.27
C THR A 124 -15.56 11.43 12.96
N TYR A 125 -16.45 10.44 12.93
CA TYR A 125 -16.54 9.48 11.83
C TYR A 125 -17.95 9.48 11.22
N THR A 126 -18.01 9.33 9.90
CA THR A 126 -19.26 9.23 9.14
C THR A 126 -19.15 8.08 8.15
N ALA A 127 -20.06 7.12 8.22
CA ALA A 127 -20.16 6.03 7.25
C ALA A 127 -20.93 6.48 6.01
N ILE A 128 -20.42 6.12 4.84
CA ILE A 128 -21.01 6.38 3.52
C ILE A 128 -21.28 5.03 2.85
N ASN A 129 -22.56 4.73 2.62
CA ASN A 129 -23.00 3.41 2.13
C ASN A 129 -22.99 3.29 0.61
N ASN A 130 -22.51 4.31 -0.13
CA ASN A 130 -22.40 4.25 -1.58
C ASN A 130 -21.08 3.55 -1.97
N PRO A 131 -21.08 2.33 -2.54
CA PRO A 131 -19.84 1.60 -2.75
C PRO A 131 -18.94 2.23 -3.81
N LEU A 132 -17.68 2.48 -3.46
CA LEU A 132 -16.68 3.11 -4.32
C LEU A 132 -15.35 2.35 -4.27
N THR A 133 -14.51 2.55 -5.30
CA THR A 133 -13.10 2.11 -5.23
C THR A 133 -12.40 2.84 -4.10
N TRP A 134 -11.32 2.29 -3.54
CA TRP A 134 -10.62 2.94 -2.43
C TRP A 134 -10.18 4.36 -2.80
N LYS A 135 -9.71 4.56 -4.04
CA LYS A 135 -9.29 5.88 -4.53
C LYS A 135 -10.45 6.86 -4.69
N ASP A 136 -11.58 6.40 -5.20
CA ASP A 136 -12.77 7.24 -5.34
C ASP A 136 -13.37 7.58 -3.97
N ALA A 137 -13.36 6.63 -3.03
CA ALA A 137 -13.77 6.85 -1.64
C ALA A 137 -12.87 7.87 -0.93
N GLN A 138 -11.55 7.77 -1.09
CA GLN A 138 -10.60 8.78 -0.61
C GLN A 138 -10.92 10.17 -1.18
N THR A 139 -11.16 10.23 -2.50
CA THR A 139 -11.48 11.49 -3.18
C THR A 139 -12.79 12.08 -2.66
N TYR A 140 -13.81 11.24 -2.44
CA TYR A 140 -15.05 11.66 -1.82
C TYR A 140 -14.80 12.23 -0.42
N CYS A 141 -14.10 11.50 0.45
CA CYS A 141 -13.83 11.96 1.81
C CYS A 141 -13.02 13.26 1.82
N ARG A 142 -12.06 13.46 0.92
CA ARG A 142 -11.32 14.73 0.83
C ARG A 142 -12.16 15.90 0.29
N THR A 143 -13.24 15.60 -0.42
CA THR A 143 -14.15 16.62 -0.97
C THR A 143 -15.15 17.10 0.09
N TYR A 144 -15.66 16.20 0.92
CA TYR A 144 -16.76 16.48 1.86
C TYR A 144 -16.38 16.37 3.35
N HIS A 145 -15.20 15.85 3.65
CA HIS A 145 -14.67 15.56 4.98
C HIS A 145 -13.15 15.86 5.04
N THR A 146 -12.42 15.30 6.01
CA THR A 146 -10.94 15.39 6.04
C THR A 146 -10.29 14.34 5.13
N ASP A 147 -10.49 13.05 5.41
CA ASP A 147 -10.01 11.92 4.60
C ASP A 147 -10.77 10.63 5.00
N LEU A 148 -10.43 9.48 4.42
CA LEU A 148 -10.85 8.16 4.89
C LEU A 148 -10.38 7.92 6.33
N ALA A 149 -11.17 7.17 7.09
CA ALA A 149 -10.99 6.95 8.52
C ALA A 149 -9.55 6.52 8.87
N MET A 150 -8.93 7.28 9.78
CA MET A 150 -7.67 6.95 10.43
C MET A 150 -7.96 6.41 11.84
N ILE A 151 -7.33 5.29 12.19
CA ILE A 151 -7.58 4.55 13.44
C ILE A 151 -6.25 4.24 14.14
N GLU A 152 -5.93 5.00 15.18
CA GLU A 152 -4.68 4.88 15.95
C GLU A 152 -4.89 4.24 17.34
N ASN A 153 -6.09 3.77 17.66
CA ASN A 153 -6.34 3.08 18.92
C ASN A 153 -7.70 2.36 18.93
N ALA A 154 -7.89 1.52 19.94
CA ALA A 154 -9.12 0.75 20.14
C ALA A 154 -10.37 1.64 20.33
N GLN A 155 -10.23 2.85 20.87
CA GLN A 155 -11.37 3.76 21.02
C GLN A 155 -11.82 4.31 19.66
N GLU A 156 -10.89 4.71 18.81
CA GLU A 156 -11.17 5.11 17.44
C GLU A 156 -11.77 3.96 16.63
N SER A 157 -11.28 2.73 16.81
CA SER A 157 -11.84 1.54 16.18
C SER A 157 -13.31 1.35 16.57
N ARG A 158 -13.65 1.46 17.86
CA ARG A 158 -15.05 1.41 18.34
C ARG A 158 -15.90 2.55 17.77
N ASN A 159 -15.35 3.75 17.66
CA ASN A 159 -16.09 4.89 17.11
C ASN A 159 -16.42 4.67 15.62
N VAL A 160 -15.46 4.13 14.85
CA VAL A 160 -15.67 3.76 13.44
C VAL A 160 -16.75 2.67 13.32
N THR A 161 -16.63 1.56 14.04
CA THR A 161 -17.60 0.47 13.96
C THR A 161 -18.99 0.90 14.43
N SER A 162 -19.10 1.85 15.35
CA SER A 162 -20.40 2.35 15.85
C SER A 162 -21.22 3.14 14.82
N VAL A 163 -20.56 3.73 13.81
CA VAL A 163 -21.26 4.48 12.75
C VAL A 163 -21.50 3.63 11.50
N MET A 164 -20.90 2.46 11.41
CA MET A 164 -21.07 1.54 10.30
C MET A 164 -22.47 0.91 10.34
N SER A 165 -23.10 0.84 9.17
CA SER A 165 -24.34 0.09 8.95
C SER A 165 -24.13 -1.11 8.03
N GLU A 166 -23.08 -1.08 7.21
CA GLU A 166 -22.63 -2.20 6.39
C GLU A 166 -21.61 -3.07 7.12
N HIS A 167 -21.48 -4.33 6.71
CA HIS A 167 -20.59 -5.30 7.35
C HIS A 167 -19.11 -4.99 7.20
N TYR A 168 -18.72 -4.31 6.13
CA TYR A 168 -17.33 -3.97 5.81
C TYR A 168 -17.26 -2.61 5.14
N SER A 169 -16.23 -1.83 5.48
CA SER A 169 -16.03 -0.50 4.88
C SER A 169 -14.55 -0.18 4.69
N TRP A 170 -14.21 0.52 3.62
CA TRP A 170 -12.88 1.09 3.44
C TRP A 170 -12.51 2.03 4.59
N ILE A 171 -11.25 1.95 5.01
CA ILE A 171 -10.61 2.95 5.86
C ILE A 171 -9.34 3.47 5.18
N GLY A 172 -8.71 4.48 5.75
CA GLY A 172 -7.62 5.21 5.10
C GLY A 172 -6.29 4.48 5.04
N LEU A 173 -6.21 3.23 5.48
CA LEU A 173 -4.96 2.49 5.50
C LEU A 173 -4.71 1.86 4.13
N TYR A 174 -3.54 2.12 3.57
CA TYR A 174 -3.10 1.57 2.28
C TYR A 174 -1.62 1.23 2.34
N ARG A 175 -1.17 0.40 1.41
CA ARG A 175 0.23 -0.01 1.25
C ARG A 175 0.78 0.53 -0.05
N GLU A 176 2.03 0.98 0.00
CA GLU A 176 2.83 1.24 -1.20
C GLU A 176 3.89 0.14 -1.34
N PRO A 177 3.62 -0.93 -2.12
CA PRO A 177 4.46 -2.14 -2.12
C PRO A 177 5.84 -1.93 -2.76
N TRP A 178 5.94 -1.07 -3.76
CA TRP A 178 7.12 -0.99 -4.62
C TRP A 178 8.12 0.06 -4.16
N LYS A 179 9.29 -0.39 -3.67
CA LYS A 179 10.42 0.48 -3.32
C LYS A 179 11.61 0.27 -4.24
N TRP A 180 12.38 1.33 -4.49
CA TRP A 180 13.65 1.23 -5.19
C TRP A 180 14.76 0.83 -4.22
N SER A 181 15.67 -0.06 -4.64
CA SER A 181 16.78 -0.56 -3.83
C SER A 181 17.72 0.52 -3.32
N ASN A 182 17.81 1.65 -4.02
CA ASN A 182 18.59 2.82 -3.65
C ASN A 182 17.81 3.85 -2.79
N ASN A 183 16.59 3.51 -2.35
CA ASN A 183 15.65 4.40 -1.65
C ASN A 183 15.20 5.64 -2.45
N SER A 184 15.29 5.60 -3.78
CA SER A 184 14.71 6.65 -4.64
C SER A 184 13.20 6.76 -4.44
N ARG A 185 12.68 7.99 -4.55
CA ARG A 185 11.25 8.32 -4.52
C ARG A 185 10.58 8.27 -5.90
N SER A 186 11.25 7.70 -6.92
CA SER A 186 10.68 7.60 -8.27
C SER A 186 9.34 6.86 -8.26
N SER A 187 8.30 7.53 -8.74
CA SER A 187 6.97 6.96 -8.98
C SER A 187 6.83 6.30 -10.36
N PHE A 188 7.89 6.29 -11.17
CA PHE A 188 7.84 5.73 -12.51
C PHE A 188 7.59 4.23 -12.47
N ARG A 189 6.58 3.77 -13.21
CA ARG A 189 6.23 2.36 -13.37
C ARG A 189 5.90 2.13 -14.84
N ASN A 190 6.49 1.10 -15.44
CA ASN A 190 6.25 0.71 -16.83
C ASN A 190 5.79 -0.75 -16.90
N TRP A 191 4.73 -1.04 -16.14
CA TRP A 191 4.15 -2.37 -16.06
C TRP A 191 3.50 -2.77 -17.38
N ARG A 192 3.61 -4.05 -17.74
CA ARG A 192 2.80 -4.63 -18.83
C ARG A 192 1.34 -4.68 -18.40
N SER A 193 0.44 -4.82 -19.37
CA SER A 193 -0.98 -5.05 -19.06
C SER A 193 -1.14 -6.28 -18.17
N GLY A 194 -1.87 -6.14 -17.07
CA GLY A 194 -2.08 -7.19 -16.06
C GLY A 194 -1.01 -7.26 -14.97
N GLU A 195 0.01 -6.40 -14.99
CA GLU A 195 1.04 -6.30 -13.96
C GLU A 195 0.88 -5.02 -13.11
N PRO A 196 1.35 -5.02 -11.84
CA PRO A 196 1.95 -6.14 -11.14
C PRO A 196 0.90 -7.12 -10.58
N ASN A 197 1.14 -8.42 -10.74
CA ASN A 197 0.25 -9.49 -10.27
C ASN A 197 0.80 -10.32 -9.09
N ASN A 198 2.00 -10.00 -8.61
CA ASN A 198 2.70 -10.73 -7.55
C ASN A 198 2.95 -12.22 -7.88
N TYR A 199 2.97 -12.60 -9.17
CA TYR A 199 3.22 -13.96 -9.61
C TYR A 199 4.70 -14.34 -9.40
N GLY A 200 4.95 -15.32 -8.53
CA GLY A 200 6.31 -15.74 -8.15
C GLY A 200 6.84 -15.09 -6.86
N GLY A 201 6.06 -14.19 -6.27
CA GLY A 201 6.34 -13.56 -4.98
C GLY A 201 7.08 -12.22 -5.06
#